data_AF-A0A3D5ZMJ8-F1
#
_entry.id   AF-A0A3D5ZMJ8-F1
#
_cell.length_a   1.000
_cell.length_b   1.000
_cell.length_c   1.000
_cell.angle_alpha   90.00
_cell.angle_beta   90.00
_cell.angle_gamma   90.00
#
_symmetry.space_group_name_H-M   'P 1'
#
loop_
_entity.id
_entity.type
_entity.pdbx_description
1 polymer ?
#
loop_
_entity_poly.entity_id
_entity_poly.type
_entity_poly.pdbx_seq_one_letter_code
_entity_poly.pdbx_strand_id
1 'polypeptide(L)'
;DSNGYGESIARLSNMLGGGVLVQRFGDLIRGRRSTPKRIEEGNVVPTLKATPGDLSLALPKRILDGIIEMIYALDKIAPGTANDDTLLYGVEVKFYNMQVDIDNDLQTKHKGLYMIGDGSGVTHSLSHASASGIYVARHILGCEGAY
;
A
#
# COMPACT_ATOMS: atom_id res chain seq x y z
N ASP A 1 -16.83 0.36 -9.02
CA ASP A 1 -15.90 -0.69 -8.59
C ASP A 1 -14.67 -0.03 -7.97
N SER A 2 -14.25 -0.49 -6.79
CA SER A 2 -13.09 0.03 -6.05
C SER A 2 -11.77 -0.22 -6.77
N ASN A 3 -11.66 -1.30 -7.57
CA ASN A 3 -10.46 -1.58 -8.36
C ASN A 3 -10.30 -0.55 -9.47
N GLY A 4 -11.34 -0.31 -10.28
CA GLY A 4 -11.31 0.73 -11.31
C GLY A 4 -11.01 2.14 -10.78
N TYR A 5 -11.47 2.47 -9.56
CA TYR A 5 -11.10 3.72 -8.90
C TYR A 5 -9.61 3.80 -8.55
N GLY A 6 -9.06 2.74 -7.94
CA GLY A 6 -7.64 2.64 -7.62
C GLY A 6 -6.74 2.69 -8.86
N GLU A 7 -7.13 1.98 -9.92
CA GLU A 7 -6.43 2.01 -11.22
C GLU A 7 -6.40 3.43 -11.81
N SER A 8 -7.52 4.16 -11.71
CA SER A 8 -7.62 5.53 -12.21
C SER A 8 -6.66 6.47 -11.48
N ILE A 9 -6.55 6.35 -10.16
CA ILE A 9 -5.59 7.14 -9.35
C ILE A 9 -4.16 6.79 -9.71
N ALA A 10 -3.83 5.49 -9.83
CA ALA A 10 -2.49 5.05 -10.21
C ALA A 10 -2.11 5.58 -11.61
N ARG A 11 -3.05 5.52 -12.56
CA ARG A 11 -2.85 6.05 -13.92
C ARG A 11 -2.61 7.57 -13.90
N LEU A 12 -3.37 8.32 -13.11
CA LEU A 12 -3.20 9.77 -12.98
C LEU A 12 -1.83 10.11 -12.36
N SER A 13 -1.43 9.42 -11.29
CA SER A 13 -0.11 9.58 -10.67
C SER A 13 1.02 9.32 -11.67
N ASN A 14 0.93 8.24 -12.44
CA ASN A 14 1.92 7.90 -13.48
C ASN A 14 1.97 8.95 -14.60
N MET A 15 0.83 9.52 -15.00
CA MET A 15 0.78 10.58 -16.00
C MET A 15 1.47 11.87 -15.54
N LEU A 16 1.34 12.21 -14.25
CA LEU A 16 1.93 13.41 -13.65
C LEU A 16 3.43 13.25 -13.35
N GLY A 17 3.84 12.06 -12.89
CA GLY A 17 5.18 11.81 -12.37
C GLY A 17 6.09 10.96 -13.26
N GLY A 18 5.56 10.29 -14.28
CA GLY A 18 6.27 9.23 -15.00
C GLY A 18 6.59 8.01 -14.12
N GLY A 19 5.93 7.88 -12.97
CA GLY A 19 6.21 6.91 -11.91
C GLY A 19 5.76 7.44 -10.54
N VAL A 20 6.49 7.04 -9.49
CA VAL A 20 6.20 7.47 -8.12
C VAL A 20 6.51 8.97 -7.95
N LEU A 21 5.56 9.70 -7.36
CA LEU A 21 5.72 11.08 -6.94
C LEU A 21 6.30 11.15 -5.53
N VAL A 22 7.14 12.16 -5.29
CA VAL A 22 7.59 12.53 -3.95
C VAL A 22 7.25 13.99 -3.66
N GLN A 23 6.70 14.26 -2.48
CA GLN A 23 6.41 15.61 -2.02
C GLN A 23 6.80 15.76 -0.56
N ARG A 24 7.43 16.88 -0.22
CA ARG A 24 7.68 17.26 1.17
C ARG A 24 6.35 17.56 1.85
N PHE A 25 6.16 17.07 3.07
CA PHE A 25 4.97 17.34 3.86
C PHE A 25 4.74 18.84 4.03
N GLY A 26 5.80 19.61 4.27
CA GLY A 26 5.71 21.07 4.37
C GLY A 26 5.25 21.74 3.07
N ASP A 27 5.63 21.21 1.91
CA ASP A 27 5.18 21.72 0.61
C ASP A 27 3.69 21.38 0.39
N LEU A 28 3.27 20.17 0.77
CA LEU A 28 1.88 19.75 0.74
C LEU A 28 0.98 20.67 1.58
N ILE A 29 1.34 20.95 2.84
CA ILE A 29 0.57 21.83 3.72
C ILE A 29 0.46 23.26 3.16
N ARG A 30 1.49 23.73 2.45
CA ARG A 30 1.51 25.05 1.79
C ARG A 30 0.80 25.04 0.44
N GLY A 31 0.23 23.91 0.01
CA GLY A 31 -0.47 23.79 -1.27
C GLY A 31 0.45 24.01 -2.47
N ARG A 32 1.71 23.57 -2.39
CA ARG A 32 2.69 23.75 -3.47
C ARG A 32 3.41 22.45 -3.83
N ARG A 33 3.84 22.38 -5.08
CA ARG A 33 4.68 21.31 -5.60
C ARG A 33 6.09 21.33 -5.00
N SER A 34 6.62 20.14 -4.68
CA SER A 34 8.05 19.97 -4.41
C SER A 34 8.86 19.95 -5.70
N THR A 35 10.06 20.52 -5.66
CA THR A 35 11.02 20.58 -6.78
C THR A 35 12.29 19.83 -6.41
N PRO A 36 13.11 19.37 -7.39
CA PRO A 36 14.39 18.70 -7.11
C PRO A 36 15.25 19.47 -6.10
N LYS A 37 15.43 20.78 -6.34
CA LYS A 37 16.13 21.68 -5.42
C LYS A 37 15.60 21.66 -3.98
N ARG A 38 14.28 21.64 -3.78
CA ARG A 38 13.67 21.64 -2.43
C ARG A 38 13.83 20.31 -1.71
N ILE A 39 13.89 19.22 -2.46
CA ILE A 39 14.17 17.88 -1.94
C ILE A 39 15.65 17.80 -1.53
N GLU A 40 16.56 18.33 -2.36
CA GLU A 40 18.00 18.39 -2.07
C GLU A 40 18.34 19.31 -0.89
N GLU A 41 17.60 20.41 -0.69
CA GLU A 41 17.77 21.32 0.44
C GLU A 41 17.18 20.78 1.77
N GLY A 42 16.43 19.68 1.73
CA GLY A 42 15.83 19.06 2.92
C GLY A 42 16.82 18.23 3.72
N ASN A 43 16.52 18.01 5.01
CA ASN A 43 17.35 17.18 5.89
C ASN A 43 17.17 15.66 5.70
N VAL A 44 16.19 15.24 4.89
CA VAL A 44 15.85 13.82 4.67
C VAL A 44 16.39 13.37 3.31
N VAL A 45 17.20 12.31 3.30
CA VAL A 45 17.72 11.70 2.07
C VAL A 45 16.65 10.80 1.44
N PRO A 46 16.25 11.05 0.17
CA PRO A 46 15.30 10.18 -0.52
C PRO A 46 15.84 8.75 -0.69
N THR A 47 15.01 7.75 -0.37
CA THR A 47 15.39 6.31 -0.49
C THR A 47 14.89 5.66 -1.78
N LEU A 48 13.88 6.26 -2.43
CA LEU A 48 13.32 5.80 -3.69
C LEU A 48 13.56 6.85 -4.79
N LYS A 49 13.94 6.40 -5.98
CA LYS A 49 13.99 7.25 -7.18
C LYS A 49 12.56 7.63 -7.57
N ALA A 50 12.16 8.85 -7.24
CA ALA A 50 10.81 9.37 -7.45
C ALA A 50 10.87 10.79 -8.03
N THR A 51 9.79 11.19 -8.68
CA THR A 51 9.67 12.51 -9.32
C THR A 51 9.09 13.53 -8.32
N PRO A 52 9.78 14.65 -8.03
CA PRO A 52 9.23 15.70 -7.18
C PRO A 52 7.94 16.28 -7.77
N GLY A 53 6.88 16.33 -6.96
CA GLY A 53 5.53 16.57 -7.46
C GLY A 53 4.58 17.19 -6.45
N ASP A 54 3.30 17.13 -6.81
CA ASP A 54 2.18 17.54 -5.97
C ASP A 54 1.16 16.40 -5.92
N LEU A 55 1.06 15.76 -4.75
CA LEU A 55 0.15 14.63 -4.52
C LEU A 55 -1.32 15.06 -4.57
N SER A 56 -1.63 16.35 -4.34
CA SER A 56 -3.00 16.86 -4.41
C SER A 56 -3.60 16.84 -5.82
N LEU A 57 -2.74 16.74 -6.85
CA LEU A 57 -3.16 16.58 -8.24
C LEU A 57 -3.55 15.14 -8.58
N ALA A 58 -3.11 14.15 -7.80
CA ALA A 58 -3.37 12.73 -8.02
C ALA A 58 -4.41 12.16 -7.04
N LEU A 59 -4.35 12.61 -5.78
CA LEU A 59 -5.19 12.09 -4.70
C LEU A 59 -6.43 12.97 -4.49
N PRO A 60 -7.62 12.36 -4.39
CA PRO A 60 -8.82 13.09 -4.00
C PRO A 60 -8.69 13.72 -2.62
N LYS A 61 -9.20 14.94 -2.48
CA LYS A 61 -9.06 15.77 -1.27
C LYS A 61 -9.33 15.01 0.04
N ARG A 62 -10.40 14.21 0.09
CA ARG A 62 -10.75 13.45 1.29
C ARG A 62 -9.66 12.48 1.75
N ILE A 63 -8.97 11.82 0.81
CA ILE A 63 -7.86 10.90 1.14
C ILE A 63 -6.66 11.71 1.61
N LEU A 64 -6.37 12.82 0.93
CA LEU A 64 -5.25 13.70 1.27
C LEU A 64 -5.41 14.33 2.66
N ASP A 65 -6.61 14.81 2.98
CA ASP A 65 -6.94 15.34 4.30
C ASP A 65 -6.74 14.26 5.39
N GLY A 66 -7.17 13.02 5.12
CA GLY A 66 -6.93 11.89 6.04
C GLY A 66 -5.45 11.57 6.26
N ILE A 67 -4.61 11.66 5.22
CA ILE A 67 -3.15 11.49 5.35
C ILE A 67 -2.56 12.61 6.20
N ILE A 68 -2.99 13.86 5.97
CA ILE A 68 -2.52 15.03 6.74
C ILE A 68 -2.92 14.89 8.22
N GLU A 69 -4.18 14.56 8.51
CA GLU A 69 -4.68 14.33 9.86
C GLU A 69 -3.92 13.20 10.56
N MET A 70 -3.66 12.09 9.85
CA MET A 70 -2.88 10.97 10.37
C MET A 70 -1.45 11.39 10.71
N ILE A 71 -0.77 12.15 9.86
CA ILE A 71 0.60 12.61 10.12
C ILE A 71 0.65 13.50 11.36
N TYR A 72 -0.30 14.43 11.51
CA TYR A 72 -0.40 15.25 12.73
C TYR A 72 -0.76 14.44 13.97
N ALA A 73 -1.57 13.40 13.85
CA ALA A 73 -1.86 12.49 14.95
C ALA A 73 -0.62 11.68 15.35
N LEU A 74 0.13 11.17 14.38
CA LEU A 74 1.38 10.44 14.59
C LEU A 74 2.44 11.32 15.24
N ASP A 75 2.53 12.60 14.88
CA ASP A 75 3.49 13.54 15.47
C ASP A 75 3.32 13.71 16.99
N LYS A 76 2.10 13.55 17.50
CA LYS A 76 1.83 13.56 18.96
C LYS A 76 2.44 12.35 19.69
N ILE A 77 2.64 11.24 18.97
CA ILE A 77 3.17 9.98 19.50
C ILE A 77 4.69 9.88 19.22
N ALA A 78 5.11 10.33 18.04
CA ALA A 78 6.48 10.33 17.55
C ALA A 78 6.83 11.73 17.03
N PRO A 79 7.29 12.65 17.91
CA PRO A 79 7.59 14.03 17.55
C PRO A 79 8.61 14.13 16.41
N GLY A 80 8.31 14.97 15.42
CA GLY A 80 9.12 15.14 14.21
C GLY A 80 8.54 14.41 13.00
N THR A 81 7.45 13.64 13.16
CA THR A 81 6.75 13.03 12.02
C THR A 81 6.16 14.09 11.10
N ALA A 82 5.63 15.18 11.65
CA ALA A 82 5.05 16.29 10.88
C ALA A 82 6.09 17.36 10.46
N ASN A 83 7.39 17.00 10.37
CA ASN A 83 8.44 17.92 9.92
C ASN A 83 8.22 18.36 8.46
N ASP A 84 8.57 19.61 8.13
CA ASP A 84 8.50 20.16 6.78
C ASP A 84 9.33 19.37 5.75
N ASP A 85 10.37 18.66 6.18
CA ASP A 85 11.24 17.81 5.35
C ASP A 85 10.75 16.36 5.23
N THR A 86 9.70 15.95 5.95
CA THR A 86 9.12 14.60 5.83
C THR A 86 8.73 14.34 4.38
N LEU A 87 9.21 13.24 3.79
CA LEU A 87 8.95 12.91 2.40
C LEU A 87 7.75 11.97 2.30
N LEU A 88 6.75 12.39 1.53
CA LEU A 88 5.60 11.58 1.16
C LEU A 88 5.81 11.00 -0.23
N TYR A 89 5.83 9.66 -0.32
CA TYR A 89 5.89 8.93 -1.58
C TYR A 89 4.49 8.44 -1.95
N GLY A 90 4.07 8.67 -3.18
CA GLY A 90 2.75 8.24 -3.63
C GLY A 90 2.60 8.22 -5.15
N VAL A 91 1.52 7.65 -5.68
CA VAL A 91 0.45 6.97 -4.93
C VAL A 91 0.69 5.46 -4.87
N GLU A 92 0.56 4.88 -3.69
CA GLU A 92 0.52 3.43 -3.50
C GLU A 92 -0.94 2.95 -3.54
N VAL A 93 -1.25 2.05 -4.47
CA VAL A 93 -2.57 1.42 -4.60
C VAL A 93 -2.40 -0.09 -4.48
N LYS A 94 -3.20 -0.71 -3.61
CA LYS A 94 -3.26 -2.17 -3.44
C LYS A 94 -4.68 -2.65 -3.60
N PHE A 95 -4.87 -3.68 -4.43
CA PHE A 95 -6.17 -4.28 -4.70
C PHE A 95 -6.35 -5.50 -3.79
N TYR A 96 -7.16 -5.36 -2.74
CA TYR A 96 -7.41 -6.43 -1.75
C TYR A 96 -8.73 -7.19 -1.99
N ASN A 97 -9.46 -6.89 -3.06
CA ASN A 97 -10.85 -7.33 -3.22
C ASN A 97 -11.05 -8.64 -3.99
N MET A 98 -9.99 -9.44 -4.21
CA MET A 98 -10.14 -10.74 -4.86
C MET A 98 -10.04 -11.86 -3.83
N GLN A 99 -11.18 -12.18 -3.21
CA GLN A 99 -11.31 -13.43 -2.45
C GLN A 99 -11.81 -14.52 -3.40
N VAL A 100 -11.07 -15.62 -3.46
CA VAL A 100 -11.47 -16.78 -4.25
C VAL A 100 -12.47 -17.59 -3.44
N ASP A 101 -13.53 -18.07 -4.09
CA ASP A 101 -14.50 -18.96 -3.47
C ASP A 101 -13.85 -20.32 -3.18
N ILE A 102 -13.65 -20.62 -1.90
CA ILE A 102 -12.96 -21.79 -1.37
C ILE A 102 -13.71 -22.34 -0.16
N ASP A 103 -13.56 -23.64 0.10
CA ASP A 103 -14.09 -24.29 1.28
C ASP A 103 -13.15 -24.17 2.50
N ASN A 104 -13.50 -24.86 3.60
CA ASN A 104 -12.72 -24.86 4.83
C ASN A 104 -11.33 -25.50 4.67
N ASP A 105 -11.13 -26.30 3.63
CA ASP A 105 -9.86 -26.93 3.30
C ASP A 105 -9.04 -26.12 2.30
N LEU A 106 -9.48 -24.88 2.03
CA LEU A 106 -8.90 -23.95 1.06
C LEU A 106 -8.94 -24.50 -0.38
N GLN A 107 -9.82 -25.47 -0.63
CA GLN A 107 -10.03 -26.04 -1.95
C GLN A 107 -11.08 -25.19 -2.70
N THR A 108 -10.83 -24.94 -3.98
CA THR A 108 -11.80 -24.27 -4.85
C THR A 108 -12.94 -25.23 -5.22
N LYS A 109 -13.96 -24.73 -5.92
CA LYS A 109 -14.98 -25.59 -6.57
C LYS A 109 -14.39 -26.66 -7.53
N HIS A 110 -13.13 -26.53 -7.93
CA HIS A 110 -12.42 -27.51 -8.74
C HIS A 110 -11.60 -28.43 -7.83
N LYS A 111 -12.01 -29.70 -7.75
CA LYS A 111 -11.34 -30.70 -6.91
C LYS A 111 -9.86 -30.81 -7.22
N GLY A 112 -9.03 -30.78 -6.18
CA GLY A 112 -7.57 -30.84 -6.29
C GLY A 112 -6.89 -29.49 -6.58
N LEU A 113 -7.65 -28.42 -6.81
CA LEU A 113 -7.11 -27.06 -6.94
C LEU A 113 -7.35 -26.30 -5.63
N TYR A 114 -6.26 -25.94 -4.95
CA TYR A 114 -6.26 -25.22 -3.69
C TYR A 114 -5.72 -23.80 -3.88
N MET A 115 -6.24 -22.85 -3.12
CA MET A 115 -5.74 -21.47 -3.08
C MET A 115 -5.25 -21.14 -1.68
N ILE A 116 -3.98 -20.79 -1.58
CA ILE A 116 -3.29 -20.48 -0.32
C ILE A 116 -2.60 -19.13 -0.40
N GLY A 117 -2.14 -18.62 0.74
CA GLY A 117 -1.47 -17.33 0.80
C GLY A 117 -2.38 -16.16 0.49
N ASP A 118 -1.82 -14.95 0.37
CA ASP A 118 -2.63 -13.74 0.21
C ASP A 118 -3.41 -13.73 -1.12
N GLY A 119 -2.98 -14.53 -2.12
CA GLY A 119 -3.71 -14.72 -3.38
C GLY A 119 -5.04 -15.48 -3.25
N SER A 120 -5.29 -16.13 -2.12
CA SER A 120 -6.61 -16.68 -1.77
C SER A 120 -7.62 -15.60 -1.36
N GLY A 121 -7.13 -14.46 -0.87
CA GLY A 121 -7.91 -13.42 -0.22
C GLY A 121 -8.36 -13.74 1.21
N VAL A 122 -8.03 -14.91 1.78
CA VAL A 122 -8.32 -15.24 3.19
C VAL A 122 -7.18 -14.92 4.15
N THR A 123 -5.96 -14.70 3.64
CA THR A 123 -4.81 -14.27 4.45
C THR A 123 -4.35 -12.86 4.08
N HIS A 124 -3.83 -12.14 5.07
CA HIS A 124 -3.31 -10.77 4.92
C HIS A 124 -1.99 -10.58 5.70
N SER A 125 -1.26 -11.66 5.93
CA SER A 125 -0.05 -11.69 6.75
C SER A 125 0.87 -12.79 6.27
N LEU A 126 2.18 -12.54 6.31
CA LEU A 126 3.21 -13.54 6.00
C LEU A 126 3.05 -14.81 6.84
N SER A 127 2.70 -14.69 8.12
CA SER A 127 2.51 -15.85 9.00
C SER A 127 1.28 -16.67 8.60
N HIS A 128 0.14 -16.02 8.35
CA HIS A 128 -1.08 -16.70 7.91
C HIS A 128 -0.92 -17.31 6.52
N ALA A 129 -0.29 -16.58 5.59
CA ALA A 129 -0.01 -17.09 4.26
C ALA A 129 0.88 -18.36 4.32
N SER A 130 1.91 -18.35 5.16
CA SER A 130 2.79 -19.51 5.35
C SER A 130 2.04 -20.69 6.01
N ALA A 131 1.25 -20.41 7.04
CA ALA A 131 0.46 -21.42 7.73
C ALA A 131 -0.56 -22.10 6.79
N SER A 132 -1.21 -21.35 5.90
CA SER A 132 -2.14 -21.90 4.92
C SER A 132 -1.47 -22.89 3.96
N GLY A 133 -0.21 -22.63 3.56
CA GLY A 133 0.55 -23.57 2.72
C GLY A 133 0.91 -24.86 3.45
N ILE A 134 1.32 -24.77 4.72
CA ILE A 134 1.59 -25.96 5.54
C ILE A 134 0.30 -26.76 5.78
N TYR A 135 -0.81 -26.07 6.04
CA TYR A 135 -2.12 -26.70 6.24
C TYR A 135 -2.54 -27.52 5.02
N VAL A 136 -2.58 -26.90 3.82
CA VAL A 136 -2.95 -27.60 2.59
C VAL A 136 -1.99 -28.72 2.24
N ALA A 137 -0.68 -28.54 2.44
CA ALA A 137 0.29 -29.60 2.21
C ALA A 137 0.02 -30.84 3.08
N ARG A 138 -0.34 -30.64 4.35
CA ARG A 138 -0.70 -31.74 5.25
C ARG A 138 -2.03 -32.38 4.91
N HIS A 139 -3.01 -31.58 4.52
CA HIS A 139 -4.31 -32.06 4.05
C HIS A 139 -4.14 -32.98 2.83
N ILE A 140 -3.34 -32.55 1.83
CA ILE A 140 -3.03 -33.34 0.63
C ILE A 140 -2.30 -34.65 0.98
N LEU A 141 -1.38 -34.62 1.95
CA LEU A 141 -0.65 -35.80 2.40
C LEU A 141 -1.46 -36.71 3.34
N GLY A 142 -2.64 -36.27 3.81
CA GLY A 142 -3.45 -37.00 4.79
C GLY A 142 -2.83 -37.04 6.20
N CYS A 143 -2.03 -36.03 6.57
CA CYS A 143 -1.31 -35.97 7.85
C CYS A 143 -1.96 -35.05 8.90
N GLU A 144 -3.27 -34.83 8.82
CA GLU A 144 -3.98 -33.97 9.77
C GLU A 144 -3.96 -34.58 11.18
N GLY A 145 -3.40 -33.84 12.15
CA GLY A 145 -3.33 -34.26 13.56
C GLY A 145 -2.07 -35.01 13.99
N ALA A 146 -1.04 -35.13 13.15
CA ALA A 146 0.25 -35.69 13.55
C ALA A 146 1.11 -34.66 14.33
N TYR A 147 0.79 -34.48 15.61
CA TYR A 147 1.60 -33.76 16.60
C TYR A 147 1.50 -34.41 17.97
#